data_AF-A0A4Q3YZS1-F1
#
_entry.id   AF-A0A4Q3YZS1-F1
#
_cell.length_a   1.000
_cell.length_b   1.000
_cell.length_c   1.000
_cell.angle_alpha   90.00
_cell.angle_beta   90.00
_cell.angle_gamma   90.00
#
_symmetry.space_group_name_H-M   'P 1'
#
loop_
_entity.id
_entity.type
_entity.pdbx_description
1 polymer ?
#
loop_
_entity_poly.entity_id
_entity_poly.type
_entity_poly.pdbx_seq_one_letter_code
_entity_poly.pdbx_strand_id
1 'polypeptide(L)' 'MQARTPQTNVAVFDDLLVIVGGGSLDQDLLRELYASGGHLVGADGGADQIVAAGLKPELIIGDFDSLK' A
#
# COMPACT_ATOMS: atom_id res chain seq x y z
N MET A 1 -4.55 -26.06 -22.15
CA MET A 1 -4.38 -24.79 -21.41
C MET A 1 -5.49 -24.73 -20.38
N GLN A 2 -5.19 -24.88 -19.09
CA GLN A 2 -6.21 -24.89 -18.05
C GLN A 2 -6.64 -23.44 -17.79
N ALA A 3 -7.93 -23.13 -18.00
CA ALA A 3 -8.47 -21.81 -17.73
C ALA A 3 -8.37 -21.56 -16.21
N ARG A 4 -7.58 -20.55 -15.82
CA ARG A 4 -7.54 -20.08 -14.43
C ARG A 4 -8.86 -19.41 -14.14
N THR A 5 -9.69 -19.98 -13.27
CA THR A 5 -10.82 -19.24 -12.69
C THR A 5 -10.26 -17.98 -12.02
N PRO A 6 -10.79 -16.78 -12.28
CA PRO A 6 -10.32 -15.58 -11.62
C PRO A 6 -10.63 -15.71 -10.13
N GLN A 7 -9.61 -16.00 -9.31
CA GLN A 7 -9.73 -15.77 -7.87
C GLN A 7 -9.66 -14.26 -7.67
N THR A 8 -10.80 -13.67 -7.31
CA THR A 8 -10.87 -12.26 -6.94
C THR A 8 -10.34 -12.14 -5.51
N ASN A 9 -9.06 -11.80 -5.36
CA ASN A 9 -8.52 -11.42 -4.07
C ASN A 9 -8.96 -9.98 -3.80
N VAL A 10 -10.09 -9.84 -3.10
CA VAL A 10 -10.63 -8.53 -2.69
C VAL A 10 -10.22 -8.27 -1.26
N ALA A 11 -9.44 -7.21 -1.05
CA ALA A 11 -9.20 -6.66 0.28
C ALA A 11 -10.33 -5.68 0.63
N VAL A 12 -10.79 -5.70 1.88
CA VAL A 12 -11.86 -4.84 2.39
C VAL A 12 -11.32 -4.08 3.59
N PHE A 13 -11.55 -2.77 3.60
CA PHE A 13 -11.21 -1.86 4.69
C PHE A 13 -12.46 -1.05 5.02
N ASP A 14 -12.87 -1.04 6.29
CA ASP A 14 -14.08 -0.36 6.75
C ASP A 14 -13.79 1.05 7.33
N ASP A 15 -12.50 1.36 7.52
CA ASP A 15 -11.98 2.61 8.09
C ASP A 15 -11.11 3.39 7.07
N LEU A 16 -10.39 4.41 7.53
CA LEU A 16 -9.51 5.23 6.70
C LEU A 16 -8.47 4.38 5.96
N LEU A 17 -8.54 4.39 4.63
CA LEU A 17 -7.56 3.76 3.75
C LEU A 17 -6.60 4.81 3.18
N VAL A 18 -5.31 4.60 3.38
CA VAL A 18 -4.24 5.44 2.84
C VAL A 18 -3.51 4.68 1.75
N ILE A 19 -3.67 5.13 0.50
CA ILE A 19 -2.97 4.57 -0.66
C ILE A 19 -1.75 5.43 -0.96
N VAL A 20 -0.56 4.84 -0.87
CA VAL A 20 0.71 5.53 -1.09
C VAL A 20 1.23 5.19 -2.47
N GLY A 21 1.51 6.21 -3.30
CA GLY A 21 2.15 6.04 -4.60
C GLY A 21 3.67 6.28 -4.55
N GLY A 22 4.38 6.01 -5.65
CA GLY A 22 5.85 6.16 -5.74
C GLY A 22 6.37 7.60 -5.89
N GLY A 23 5.51 8.62 -5.73
CA GLY A 23 5.89 10.03 -5.83
C GLY A 23 6.53 10.57 -4.55
N SER A 24 6.86 11.87 -4.56
CA SER A 24 7.29 12.58 -3.35
C SER A 24 6.19 12.55 -2.30
N LEU A 25 6.54 12.16 -1.08
CA LEU A 25 5.62 12.00 0.04
C LEU A 25 6.14 12.76 1.26
N ASP A 26 5.25 13.46 1.95
CA ASP A 26 5.51 13.96 3.29
C ASP A 26 5.43 12.79 4.29
N GLN A 27 6.57 12.46 4.87
CA GLN A 27 6.75 11.34 5.79
C GLN A 27 6.05 11.58 7.13
N ASP A 28 5.91 12.83 7.57
CA ASP A 28 5.25 13.15 8.84
C ASP A 28 3.73 13.03 8.70
N LEU A 29 3.18 13.52 7.58
CA LEU A 29 1.77 13.29 7.24
C LEU A 29 1.42 11.80 7.20
N LEU A 30 2.27 10.97 6.57
CA LEU A 30 2.03 9.52 6.51
C LEU A 30 1.99 8.90 7.92
N ARG A 31 2.89 9.31 8.82
CA ARG A 31 2.92 8.84 10.21
C ARG A 31 1.70 9.31 10.99
N GLU A 32 1.25 10.54 10.79
CA GLU A 32 0.03 11.06 11.43
C GLU A 32 -1.21 10.28 11.00
N LEU A 33 -1.36 10.02 9.70
CA LEU A 33 -2.46 9.22 9.16
C LEU A 33 -2.44 7.79 9.72
N TYR A 34 -1.27 7.16 9.77
CA TYR A 34 -1.12 5.84 10.39
C TYR A 34 -1.47 5.86 11.89
N ALA A 35 -0.98 6.86 12.64
CA ALA A 35 -1.26 7.00 14.07
C ALA A 35 -2.74 7.25 14.37
N SER A 36 -3.50 7.82 13.42
CA SER A 36 -4.96 7.97 13.52
C SER A 36 -5.74 6.66 13.29
N GLY A 37 -5.05 5.55 13.00
CA GLY A 37 -5.65 4.25 12.70
C GLY A 37 -5.81 3.97 11.20
N GLY A 38 -5.20 4.78 10.33
CA GLY A 38 -5.27 4.59 8.88
C GLY A 38 -4.55 3.32 8.42
N HIS A 39 -5.20 2.56 7.54
CA HIS A 39 -4.65 1.37 6.90
C HIS A 39 -3.75 1.74 5.74
N LEU A 40 -2.52 1.22 5.69
CA LEU A 40 -1.55 1.60 4.67
C LEU A 40 -1.46 0.58 3.54
N VAL A 41 -1.69 1.05 2.31
CA VAL A 41 -1.55 0.25 1.09
C VAL A 41 -0.55 0.92 0.14
N GLY A 42 0.47 0.17 -0.27
CA GLY A 42 1.44 0.62 -1.25
C GLY A 42 0.96 0.33 -2.67
N ALA A 43 0.93 1.35 -3.53
CA ALA A 43 0.81 1.17 -4.98
C ALA A 43 2.21 1.01 -5.56
N ASP A 44 2.59 -0.23 -5.85
CA ASP A 44 3.91 -0.63 -6.35
C ASP A 44 5.04 0.03 -5.54
N GLY A 45 5.90 0.86 -6.13
CA GLY A 45 6.98 1.58 -5.45
C GLY A 45 6.54 2.48 -4.28
N GLY A 46 5.24 2.73 -4.10
CA GLY A 46 4.71 3.36 -2.89
C GLY A 46 4.92 2.54 -1.61
N ALA A 47 5.11 1.21 -1.72
CA ALA A 47 5.48 0.40 -0.56
C ALA A 47 6.86 0.78 0.01
N ASP A 48 7.81 1.15 -0.86
CA ASP A 48 9.13 1.61 -0.43
C ASP A 48 9.01 2.90 0.39
N GLN A 49 8.08 3.79 0.02
CA GLN A 49 7.82 5.02 0.78
C GLN A 49 7.27 4.72 2.18
N ILE A 50 6.39 3.72 2.30
CA ILE A 50 5.84 3.26 3.58
C ILE A 50 6.96 2.68 4.46
N VAL A 51 7.83 1.85 3.88
CA VAL A 51 8.97 1.27 4.59
C VAL A 51 9.98 2.34 5.00
N ALA A 52 10.26 3.32 4.12
CA ALA A 52 11.13 4.45 4.42
C ALA A 52 10.59 5.31 5.59
N ALA A 53 9.27 5.32 5.80
CA ALA A 53 8.64 5.96 6.95
C ALA A 53 8.88 5.24 8.28
N GLY A 54 9.40 4.00 8.24
CA GLY A 54 9.49 3.09 9.38
C GLY A 54 8.20 2.32 9.65
N LEU A 55 7.26 2.29 8.69
CA LEU A 55 5.94 1.68 8.82
C LEU A 55 5.84 0.41 7.98
N LYS A 56 4.78 -0.38 8.21
CA LYS A 56 4.54 -1.62 7.48
C LYS A 56 3.29 -1.50 6.60
N PRO A 57 3.38 -1.72 5.27
CA PRO A 57 2.19 -1.81 4.42
C PRO A 57 1.40 -3.08 4.76
N GLU A 58 0.07 -2.95 4.76
CA GLU A 58 -0.86 -4.08 4.92
C GLU A 58 -1.07 -4.81 3.59
N LEU A 59 -1.01 -4.08 2.49
CA LEU A 59 -1.13 -4.59 1.14
C LEU A 59 -0.24 -3.82 0.18
N ILE A 60 0.29 -4.51 -0.82
CA ILE A 60 1.02 -3.90 -1.94
C ILE A 60 0.32 -4.34 -3.23
N ILE A 61 -0.01 -3.38 -4.10
CA ILE A 61 -0.75 -3.62 -5.35
C ILE A 61 0.03 -3.01 -6.50
N GLY A 62 0.25 -3.79 -7.56
CA GLY A 62 0.99 -3.38 -8.75
C GLY A 62 1.49 -4.59 -9.52
N ASP A 63 2.29 -4.34 -10.55
CA ASP A 63 3.08 -5.36 -11.26
C ASP A 63 4.45 -5.61 -10.61
N PHE A 64 4.82 -4.79 -9.62
CA PHE A 64 6.01 -4.95 -8.76
C PHE A 64 7.34 -4.73 -9.50
N ASP A 65 7.34 -3.93 -10.56
CA ASP A 65 8.57 -3.63 -11.31
C ASP A 65 9.42 -2.50 -10.70
N SER A 66 8.85 -1.75 -9.73
CA SER A 66 9.49 -0.57 -9.13
C SER A 66 9.91 -0.74 -7.66
N LEU A 67 9.56 -1.87 -7.01
CA LEU A 67 9.92 -2.18 -5.62
C LEU A 67 11.42 -2.44 -5.43
N LYS A 68 11.95 -2.16 -4.23
CA LYS A 68 13.39 -2.29 -3.90
C LYS A 68 13.69 -3.12 -2.65
#